data_AF-A0A6P5LKU1-F1
#
_entry.id   AF-A0A6P5LKU1-F1
#
_cell.length_a   1.000
_cell.length_b   1.000
_cell.length_c   1.000
_cell.angle_alpha   90.00
_cell.angle_beta   90.00
_cell.angle_gamma   90.00
#
_symmetry.space_group_name_H-M   'P 1'
#
loop_
_entity.id
_entity.type
_entity.pdbx_description
1 polymer ?
#
loop_
_entity_poly.entity_id
_entity_poly.type
_entity_poly.pdbx_seq_one_letter_code
_entity_poly.pdbx_strand_id
1 'polypeptide(L)'
;MDPKPQVVPAGGRLEYLQALVTEFQETASQEAKEQVLANLANFAYDPNNYQYLRELQVLDLFLDVLSEDSDTLVEFAIGKGPEGLGDGRTNLVL
;
A
#
# COMPACT_ATOMS: atom_id res chain seq x y z
N MET A 1 18.31 8.53 -15.10
CA MET A 1 17.18 7.72 -14.61
C MET A 1 15.94 8.46 -15.03
N ASP A 2 15.33 8.04 -16.13
CA ASP A 2 14.02 8.57 -16.53
C ASP A 2 12.99 8.15 -15.46
N PRO A 3 12.13 9.05 -14.98
CA PRO A 3 11.05 8.65 -14.09
C PRO A 3 10.19 7.64 -14.85
N LYS A 4 10.07 6.43 -14.28
CA LYS A 4 9.14 5.41 -14.78
C LYS A 4 7.77 6.08 -14.91
N PRO A 5 7.09 5.97 -16.07
CA PRO A 5 5.78 6.59 -16.23
C PRO A 5 4.88 6.08 -15.11
N GLN A 6 4.39 6.98 -14.26
CA GLN A 6 3.34 6.63 -13.32
C GLN A 6 2.08 6.38 -14.17
N VAL A 7 1.88 5.13 -14.56
CA VAL A 7 0.69 4.69 -15.27
C VAL A 7 -0.44 4.73 -14.24
N VAL A 8 -1.07 5.89 -14.09
CA VAL A 8 -2.41 5.95 -13.53
C VAL A 8 -3.29 5.07 -14.42
N PRO A 9 -3.92 4.01 -13.89
CA PRO A 9 -4.82 3.20 -14.68
C PRO A 9 -5.89 4.09 -15.32
N ALA A 10 -6.31 3.75 -16.54
CA ALA A 10 -7.34 4.50 -17.26
C ALA A 10 -8.67 4.65 -16.47
N GLY A 11 -8.89 3.81 -15.44
CA GLY A 11 -10.07 3.84 -14.57
C GLY A 11 -10.09 5.00 -13.56
N GLY A 12 -8.93 5.48 -13.09
CA GLY A 12 -8.86 6.49 -12.03
C GLY A 12 -8.33 5.94 -10.71
N ARG A 13 -8.52 6.71 -9.62
CA ARG A 13 -7.91 6.42 -8.30
C ARG A 13 -8.53 5.20 -7.62
N LEU A 14 -9.84 5.03 -7.70
CA LEU A 14 -10.55 3.92 -7.06
C LEU A 14 -10.12 2.59 -7.68
N GLU A 15 -10.09 2.50 -9.00
CA GLU A 15 -9.70 1.32 -9.76
C GLU A 15 -8.24 0.95 -9.51
N TYR A 16 -7.36 1.94 -9.34
CA TYR A 16 -5.97 1.69 -8.97
C TYR A 16 -5.83 1.08 -7.57
N LEU A 17 -6.53 1.66 -6.59
CA LEU A 17 -6.52 1.13 -5.23
C LEU A 17 -7.15 -0.26 -5.17
N GLN A 18 -8.21 -0.51 -5.94
CA GLN A 18 -8.82 -1.84 -6.07
C GLN A 18 -7.82 -2.85 -6.64
N ALA A 19 -7.05 -2.47 -7.67
CA ALA A 19 -6.04 -3.34 -8.26
C ALA A 19 -4.95 -3.72 -7.23
N LEU A 20 -4.52 -2.77 -6.40
CA LEU A 20 -3.58 -3.07 -5.31
C LEU A 20 -4.19 -4.04 -4.28
N VAL A 21 -5.44 -3.84 -3.86
CA VAL A 21 -6.11 -4.76 -2.93
C VAL A 21 -6.20 -6.17 -3.52
N THR A 22 -6.59 -6.29 -4.79
CA THR A 22 -6.65 -7.58 -5.49
C THR A 22 -5.27 -8.23 -5.57
N GLU A 23 -4.24 -7.47 -5.94
CA GLU A 23 -2.87 -7.99 -6.03
C GLU A 23 -2.37 -8.52 -4.68
N PHE A 24 -2.61 -7.79 -3.59
CA PHE A 24 -2.23 -8.22 -2.24
C PHE A 24 -2.89 -9.56 -1.85
N GLN A 25 -4.17 -9.72 -2.18
CA GLN A 25 -4.97 -10.90 -1.84
C GLN A 25 -4.63 -12.12 -2.69
N GLU A 26 -4.30 -11.92 -3.97
CA GLU A 26 -4.09 -13.01 -4.92
C GLU A 26 -2.63 -13.46 -5.02
N THR A 27 -1.66 -12.60 -4.70
CA THR A 27 -0.25 -12.93 -4.85
C THR A 27 0.23 -13.94 -3.80
N ALA A 28 0.98 -14.94 -4.25
CA ALA A 28 1.72 -15.84 -3.37
C ALA A 28 3.16 -15.35 -3.09
N SER A 29 3.59 -14.27 -3.74
CA SER A 29 4.93 -13.70 -3.54
C SER A 29 4.95 -12.79 -2.32
N GLN A 30 5.76 -13.13 -1.32
CA GLN A 30 5.95 -12.33 -0.12
C GLN A 30 6.46 -10.92 -0.44
N GLU A 31 7.42 -10.80 -1.36
CA GLU A 31 7.97 -9.51 -1.80
C GLU A 31 6.89 -8.64 -2.46
N ALA A 32 6.01 -9.24 -3.27
CA ALA A 32 4.91 -8.52 -3.88
C ALA A 32 3.89 -8.04 -2.83
N LYS A 33 3.56 -8.87 -1.83
CA LYS A 33 2.69 -8.46 -0.71
C LYS A 33 3.26 -7.25 0.02
N GLU A 34 4.55 -7.30 0.35
CA GLU A 34 5.26 -6.23 1.03
C GLU A 34 5.21 -4.93 0.22
N GLN A 35 5.51 -4.99 -1.08
CA GLN A 35 5.49 -3.83 -1.96
C GLN A 35 4.08 -3.23 -2.10
N VAL A 36 3.06 -4.08 -2.30
CA VAL A 36 1.67 -3.64 -2.43
C VAL A 36 1.16 -3.02 -1.14
N LEU A 37 1.48 -3.63 0.01
CA LEU A 37 1.06 -3.11 1.31
C LEU A 37 1.73 -1.77 1.65
N ALA A 38 3.02 -1.62 1.33
CA ALA A 38 3.72 -0.35 1.45
C ALA A 38 3.07 0.74 0.58
N ASN A 39 2.65 0.40 -0.65
CA ASN A 39 1.91 1.32 -1.52
C ASN A 39 0.57 1.71 -0.89
N LEU A 40 -0.23 0.74 -0.41
CA LEU A 40 -1.51 1.02 0.28
C LEU A 40 -1.32 1.90 1.53
N ALA A 41 -0.28 1.64 2.34
CA ALA A 41 0.07 2.45 3.50
C ALA A 41 0.42 3.89 3.09
N ASN A 42 1.20 4.07 2.01
CA ASN A 42 1.50 5.40 1.46
C ASN A 42 0.24 6.14 1.00
N PHE A 43 -0.73 5.45 0.38
CA PHE A 43 -2.00 6.07 0.02
C PHE A 43 -2.86 6.46 1.23
N ALA A 44 -2.77 5.71 2.33
CA ALA A 44 -3.52 5.96 3.55
C ALA A 44 -3.11 7.25 4.28
N TYR A 45 -1.90 7.76 4.02
CA TYR A 45 -1.45 9.04 4.57
C TYR A 45 -2.18 10.27 4.00
N ASP A 46 -2.74 10.17 2.78
CA ASP A 46 -3.50 11.26 2.16
C ASP A 46 -5.00 11.12 2.46
N PRO A 47 -5.61 12.06 3.20
CA PRO A 47 -7.03 11.99 3.58
C PRO A 47 -7.98 11.99 2.38
N ASN A 48 -7.56 12.46 1.20
CA ASN A 48 -8.37 12.39 -0.02
C ASN A 48 -8.65 10.95 -0.47
N ASN A 49 -7.78 10.00 -0.09
CA ASN A 49 -7.95 8.58 -0.42
C ASN A 49 -8.85 7.86 0.58
N TYR A 50 -9.12 8.44 1.75
CA TYR A 50 -9.78 7.75 2.86
C TYR A 50 -11.16 7.19 2.49
N GLN A 51 -11.92 7.90 1.65
CA GLN A 51 -13.22 7.40 1.16
C GLN A 51 -13.06 6.11 0.33
N TYR A 52 -12.07 6.05 -0.56
CA TYR A 52 -11.80 4.87 -1.39
C TYR A 52 -11.26 3.72 -0.55
N LEU A 53 -10.36 4.01 0.39
CA LEU A 53 -9.79 2.99 1.28
C LEU A 53 -10.85 2.34 2.17
N ARG A 54 -11.87 3.10 2.59
CA ARG A 54 -13.03 2.53 3.30
C ARG A 54 -13.94 1.72 2.39
N GLU A 55 -14.23 2.22 1.19
CA GLU A 55 -15.05 1.50 0.21
C GLU A 55 -14.44 0.14 -0.15
N LEU A 56 -13.11 0.09 -0.27
CA LEU A 56 -12.33 -1.10 -0.59
C LEU A 56 -11.94 -1.95 0.64
N GLN A 57 -12.41 -1.60 1.83
CA GLN A 57 -12.11 -2.31 3.09
C GLN A 57 -10.60 -2.46 3.40
N VAL A 58 -9.77 -1.50 2.99
CA VAL A 58 -8.33 -1.54 3.24
C VAL A 58 -7.99 -1.46 4.73
N LEU A 59 -8.87 -0.85 5.53
CA LEU A 59 -8.70 -0.81 6.99
C LEU A 59 -8.78 -2.20 7.60
N ASP A 60 -9.73 -3.03 7.16
CA ASP A 60 -9.87 -4.41 7.63
C ASP A 60 -8.64 -5.23 7.19
N LEU A 61 -8.19 -5.03 5.94
CA LEU A 61 -6.95 -5.63 5.44
C LEU A 61 -5.74 -5.28 6.32
N PHE A 62 -5.55 -4.01 6.70
CA PHE A 62 -4.46 -3.64 7.61
C PHE A 62 -4.57 -4.36 8.96
N LEU A 63 -5.78 -4.47 9.53
CA LEU A 63 -5.99 -5.15 10.81
C LEU A 63 -5.71 -6.65 10.71
N ASP A 64 -6.09 -7.30 9.61
CA ASP A 64 -5.82 -8.72 9.37
C ASP A 64 -4.30 -8.97 9.29
N VAL A 65 -3.56 -8.08 8.64
CA VAL A 65 -2.10 -8.17 8.52
C VAL A 65 -1.39 -8.06 9.87
N LEU A 66 -1.97 -7.41 10.87
CA LEU A 66 -1.36 -7.36 12.23
C LEU A 66 -1.25 -8.74 12.88
N SER A 67 -1.92 -9.76 12.34
CA SER A 67 -1.87 -11.14 12.82
C SER A 67 -0.93 -12.04 11.99
N GLU A 68 -0.25 -11.49 10.97
CA GLU A 68 0.74 -12.22 10.17
C GLU A 68 2.05 -12.39 10.93
N ASP A 69 2.77 -13.47 10.65
CA ASP A 69 4.08 -13.75 11.26
C ASP A 69 5.22 -12.87 10.70
N SER A 70 4.96 -12.12 9.61
CA SER A 70 5.96 -11.26 8.96
C SER A 70 6.04 -9.89 9.64
N ASP A 71 7.12 -9.65 10.38
CA ASP A 71 7.42 -8.36 11.00
C ASP A 71 7.33 -7.21 9.99
N THR A 72 7.85 -7.39 8.78
CA THR A 72 7.82 -6.36 7.73
C THR A 72 6.38 -5.97 7.35
N LEU A 73 5.49 -6.95 7.17
CA LEU A 73 4.09 -6.69 6.83
C LEU A 73 3.37 -5.99 7.99
N VAL A 74 3.60 -6.44 9.22
CA VAL A 74 3.05 -5.82 10.43
C VAL A 74 3.50 -4.36 10.53
N GLU A 75 4.77 -4.08 10.26
CA GLU A 75 5.32 -2.73 10.26
C GLU A 75 4.64 -1.82 9.22
N PHE A 76 4.45 -2.29 7.99
CA PHE A 76 3.72 -1.53 6.97
C PHE A 76 2.25 -1.29 7.36
N ALA A 77 1.58 -2.28 7.96
CA ALA A 77 0.19 -2.15 8.36
C ALA A 77 -0.03 -1.10 9.47
N ILE A 78 0.95 -0.88 10.35
CA ILE A 78 0.92 0.21 11.34
C ILE A 78 1.47 1.54 10.81
N GLY A 79 1.85 1.58 9.52
CA GLY A 79 2.34 2.78 8.83
C GLY A 79 3.84 3.03 8.94
N LYS A 80 4.63 2.11 9.51
CA LYS A 80 6.10 2.21 9.54
C LYS A 80 6.62 1.83 8.14
N GLY A 81 7.22 2.77 7.41
CA GLY A 81 7.84 2.48 6.11
C GLY A 81 9.09 1.59 6.24
N PRO A 82 9.64 1.07 5.12
CA PRO A 82 10.81 0.19 5.16
C PRO A 82 11.98 0.90 5.86
N GLU A 83 12.75 0.13 6.64
CA GLU A 83 13.78 0.67 7.53
C GLU A 83 14.70 1.68 6.82
N GLY A 84 14.68 2.94 7.29
CA GLY A 84 15.49 4.03 6.73
C GLY A 84 14.74 5.35 6.47
N LEU A 85 13.41 5.38 6.54
CA LEU A 85 12.59 6.56 6.25
C LEU A 85 12.36 7.49 7.46
N GLY A 86 13.43 7.76 8.22
CA GLY A 86 13.44 8.71 9.34
C GLY A 86 13.68 10.18 8.93
N ASP A 87 13.65 10.53 7.64
CA ASP A 87 14.04 11.87 7.15
C ASP A 87 12.88 12.72 6.59
N GLY A 88 11.63 12.48 6.97
CA GLY A 88 10.53 13.39 6.62
C GLY A 88 10.30 13.57 5.11
N ARG A 89 10.80 12.65 4.27
CA ARG A 89 10.47 12.57 2.85
C ARG A 89 9.53 11.41 2.61
N THR A 90 8.25 11.62 2.88
CA THR A 90 7.18 10.87 2.20
C THR A 90 7.27 11.17 0.71
N ASN A 91 8.01 10.34 -0.02
CA ASN A 91 7.81 10.07 -1.43
C ASN A 91 8.62 8.83 -1.81
N LEU A 92 7.99 7.66 -1.67
CA LEU A 92 8.33 6.53 -2.52
C LEU A 92 7.03 5.91 -3.03
N VAL A 93 6.67 6.31 -4.25
CA VAL A 93 5.91 5.44 -5.15
C VAL A 93 6.96 4.49 -5.72
N LEU A 94 6.91 3.21 -5.35
CA LEU A 94 7.65 2.14 -6.06
C LEU A 94 6.89 1.75 -7.33
#